data_AF-A0A5J4UXD4-F1
#
_entry.id   AF-A0A5J4UXD4-F1
#
_cell.length_a   1.000
_cell.length_b   1.000
_cell.length_c   1.000
_cell.angle_alpha   90.00
_cell.angle_beta   90.00
_cell.angle_gamma   90.00
#
_symmetry.space_group_name_H-M   'P 1'
#
loop_
_entity.id
_entity.type
_entity.pdbx_description
1 polymer ?
#
loop_
_entity_poly.entity_id
_entity_poly.type
_entity_poly.pdbx_seq_one_letter_code
_entity_poly.pdbx_strand_id
1 'polypeptide(L)' 'MSIPNQYFEVIADYTCVEGDTNDIFVKKGDIVRMIKKDKEWYLVEKDGRIGK' A
#
# COMPACT_ATOMS: atom_id res chain seq x y z
N MET A 1 12.12 -0.33 17.20
CA MET A 1 11.42 -1.62 16.98
C MET A 1 11.14 -1.70 15.49
N SER A 2 11.78 -2.62 14.78
CA SER A 2 11.48 -2.84 13.35
C SER A 2 10.16 -3.58 13.25
N ILE A 3 9.20 -3.00 12.53
CA ILE A 3 7.97 -3.70 12.19
C ILE A 3 8.41 -4.89 11.32
N PRO A 4 8.06 -6.14 11.65
CA PRO A 4 8.39 -7.26 10.76
C PRO A 4 7.85 -6.95 9.36
N ASN A 5 8.57 -7.36 8.31
CA ASN A 5 8.09 -7.20 6.92
C ASN A 5 6.76 -7.96 6.75
N GLN A 6 5.65 -7.29 7.01
CA GLN A 6 4.32 -7.83 6.83
C GLN A 6 3.90 -7.55 5.40
N TYR A 7 3.69 -8.62 4.66
CA TYR A 7 3.17 -8.57 3.31
C TYR A 7 1.68 -8.86 3.36
N PHE A 8 0.91 -8.10 2.59
CA PHE A 8 -0.53 -8.24 2.48
C PHE A 8 -0.91 -8.44 1.02
N GLU A 9 -1.87 -9.32 0.80
CA GLU A 9 -2.49 -9.48 -0.51
C GLU A 9 -3.61 -8.45 -0.66
N VAL A 10 -3.57 -7.73 -1.76
CA VAL A 10 -4.60 -6.78 -2.15
C VAL A 10 -5.84 -7.56 -2.55
N ILE A 11 -6.97 -7.31 -1.88
CA ILE A 11 -8.22 -8.05 -2.11
C ILE A 11 -9.16 -7.39 -3.12
N ALA A 12 -8.88 -6.14 -3.50
CA ALA A 12 -9.70 -5.34 -4.41
C ALA A 12 -8.80 -4.39 -5.22
N ASP A 13 -9.20 -4.09 -6.45
CA ASP A 13 -8.50 -3.12 -7.27
C ASP A 13 -8.71 -1.71 -6.72
N TYR A 14 -7.61 -0.99 -6.51
CA TYR A 14 -7.64 0.41 -6.09
C TYR A 14 -6.83 1.22 -7.09
N THR A 15 -7.55 1.98 -7.88
CA THR A 15 -7.01 2.94 -8.84
C THR A 15 -6.95 4.32 -8.20
N CYS A 16 -5.74 4.86 -8.09
CA CYS A 16 -5.51 6.23 -7.69
C CYS A 16 -6.20 7.20 -8.66
N VAL A 17 -6.85 8.23 -8.12
CA VAL A 17 -7.39 9.35 -8.92
C VAL A 17 -6.21 10.19 -9.40
N GLU A 18 -6.09 10.39 -10.71
CA GLU A 18 -5.04 11.25 -11.29
C GLU A 18 -5.02 12.62 -10.58
N GLY A 19 -3.97 12.87 -9.79
CA GLY A 19 -3.78 14.14 -9.08
C GLY A 19 -3.12 14.01 -7.71
N ASP A 20 -3.26 12.86 -7.03
CA ASP A 20 -2.67 12.64 -5.70
C ASP A 20 -1.44 11.73 -5.79
N THR A 21 -0.25 12.34 -5.73
CA THR A 21 1.07 11.67 -5.78
C THR A 21 1.33 10.67 -4.64
N ASN A 22 0.43 10.55 -3.67
CA ASN A 22 0.55 9.66 -2.51
C ASN A 22 -0.28 8.38 -2.63
N ASP A 23 -1.03 8.20 -3.72
CA ASP A 23 -1.91 7.05 -3.90
C ASP A 23 -1.24 6.04 -4.86
N ILE A 24 -1.19 4.79 -4.44
CA ILE A 24 -0.52 3.70 -5.16
C ILE A 24 -1.56 2.85 -5.90
N PHE A 25 -1.28 2.55 -7.17
CA PHE A 25 -2.11 1.64 -7.95
C PHE A 25 -1.85 0.20 -7.51
N VAL A 26 -2.89 -0.44 -6.97
CA VAL A 26 -2.86 -1.85 -6.57
C VAL A 26 -4.00 -2.60 -7.23
N LYS A 27 -3.75 -3.83 -7.65
CA LYS A 27 -4.78 -4.72 -8.19
C LYS A 27 -5.00 -5.90 -7.26
N LYS A 28 -6.18 -6.49 -7.35
CA LYS A 28 -6.46 -7.72 -6.60
C LYS A 28 -5.41 -8.79 -6.94
N GLY A 29 -4.82 -9.38 -5.91
CA GLY A 29 -3.75 -10.37 -6.02
C GLY A 29 -2.33 -9.79 -6.00
N ASP A 30 -2.17 -8.45 -6.01
CA ASP A 30 -0.87 -7.84 -5.76
C ASP A 30 -0.44 -8.05 -4.31
N ILE A 31 0.85 -8.25 -4.10
CA ILE A 31 1.46 -8.31 -2.78
C ILE A 31 2.11 -6.96 -2.47
N VAL A 32 1.66 -6.33 -1.39
CA VAL A 32 2.21 -5.07 -0.90
C VAL A 32 2.85 -5.25 0.46
N ARG A 33 3.89 -4.48 0.75
CA ARG A 33 4.58 -4.52 2.03
C ARG A 33 4.08 -3.39 2.92
N MET A 34 3.58 -3.71 4.10
CA MET A 34 3.18 -2.68 5.04
C MET A 34 4.41 -2.01 5.66
N ILE A 35 4.50 -0.70 5.50
CA ILE A 35 5.53 0.14 6.10
C ILE A 35 5.04 0.70 7.42
N LYS A 36 3.79 1.19 7.46
CA LYS A 36 3.23 1.84 8.65
C LYS A 36 1.73 1.59 8.73
N LYS A 37 1.25 1.41 9.95
CA LYS A 37 -0.18 1.38 10.25
C LYS A 37 -0.55 2.66 11.00
N ASP A 38 -1.39 3.49 10.40
CA ASP A 38 -2.03 4.62 11.05
C ASP A 38 -3.46 4.25 11.46
N LYS A 39 -4.17 5.14 12.17
CA LYS A 39 -5.53 4.84 12.65
C LYS A 39 -6.57 4.81 11.53
N GLU A 40 -6.34 5.57 10.45
CA GLU A 40 -7.30 5.76 9.35
C GLU A 40 -6.80 5.13 8.03
N TRP A 41 -5.48 4.96 7.86
CA TRP A 41 -4.87 4.47 6.62
C TRP A 41 -3.61 3.64 6.91
N TYR A 42 -3.16 2.88 5.91
CA TYR A 42 -1.97 2.04 6.00
C TYR A 42 -0.97 2.50 4.96
N LEU A 43 0.25 2.85 5.38
CA LEU A 43 1.33 3.09 4.44
C LEU A 43 1.84 1.74 3.93
N VAL A 44 1.75 1.52 2.63
CA VAL A 44 2.23 0.32 1.96
C VAL A 44 3.24 0.67 0.87
N GLU A 45 4.18 -0.23 0.65
CA GLU A 45 5.15 -0.20 -0.45
C GLU A 45 4.81 -1.29 -1.47
N LYS A 46 4.88 -0.94 -2.75
CA LYS A 46 4.82 -1.89 -3.85
C LYS A 46 5.78 -1.43 -4.95
N ASP A 47 6.67 -2.32 -5.38
CA ASP A 47 7.62 -2.04 -6.47
C ASP A 47 8.43 -0.74 -6.26
N GLY A 48 8.78 -0.42 -5.01
CA GLY A 48 9.50 0.81 -4.65
C GLY A 48 8.66 2.09 -4.66
N ARG A 49 7.36 2.00 -4.93
CA ARG A 49 6.39 3.08 -4.72
C ARG A 49 5.74 2.93 -3.36
N ILE A 50 5.55 4.05 -2.68
CA ILE A 50 4.91 4.11 -1.37
C ILE A 50 3.57 4.82 -1.54
N GLY A 51 2.50 4.25 -0.99
CA GLY A 51 1.19 4.89 -0.96
C GLY A 51 0.42 4.57 0.32
N LYS A 52 -0.69 5.28 0.52
CA LYS A 52 -1.57 5.19 1.70
C LYS A 52 -2.92 4.56 1.36
#